data_AF-A0AAT9HKB7-F1
#
_entry.id   AF-A0AAT9HKB7-F1
#
_cell.length_a   1.000
_cell.length_b   1.000
_cell.length_c   1.000
_cell.angle_alpha   90.00
_cell.angle_beta   90.00
_cell.angle_gamma   90.00
#
_symmetry.space_group_name_H-M   'P 1'
#
loop_
_entity.id
_entity.type
_entity.pdbx_description
1 polymer ?
#
loop_
_entity_poly.entity_id
_entity_poly.type
_entity_poly.pdbx_seq_one_letter_code
_entity_poly.pdbx_strand_id
1 'polypeptide(L)'
;MRPIHTFGTVNSDFDFQDPNCAQGEMWSVCWPTIAPSSFEHYGASRAAANATGTGLPGWENSLVMTTLKDGAVYRVDLTPNGQEIAGITKIIVEENRFRDTEFSADGTSSSSRPTPPVRSATRREHPPPTRWRTRARSSSTACGTEEGRPPPPRAVRRSSPLACALPSRPVPAEGID
;
A
#
# COMPACT_ATOMS: atom_id res chain seq x y z
N MET A 1 27.96 4.11 -0.79
CA MET A 1 27.28 3.58 0.41
C MET A 1 27.28 2.06 0.33
N ARG A 2 27.40 1.34 1.45
CA ARG A 2 27.27 -0.13 1.51
C ARG A 2 25.92 -0.49 2.16
N PRO A 3 25.31 -1.63 1.84
CA PRO A 3 24.13 -2.11 2.57
C PRO A 3 24.50 -2.41 4.03
N ILE A 4 23.57 -2.14 4.95
CA ILE A 4 23.75 -2.45 6.39
C ILE A 4 23.67 -3.96 6.67
N HIS A 5 23.00 -4.71 5.79
CA HIS A 5 22.88 -6.16 5.83
C HIS A 5 22.50 -6.70 4.47
N THR A 6 22.79 -7.98 4.22
CA THR A 6 22.46 -8.67 2.97
C THR A 6 21.75 -9.99 3.26
N PHE A 7 20.49 -10.10 2.84
CA PHE A 7 19.69 -11.32 2.96
C PHE A 7 20.07 -12.32 1.86
N GLY A 8 21.27 -12.87 2.00
CA GLY A 8 21.98 -13.63 0.98
C GLY A 8 23.23 -12.91 0.50
N THR A 9 24.36 -13.61 0.51
CA THR A 9 25.61 -13.23 -0.14
C THR A 9 26.38 -14.52 -0.38
N VAL A 10 26.91 -14.69 -1.58
CA VAL A 10 27.61 -15.91 -1.98
C VAL A 10 28.89 -15.58 -2.75
N ASN A 11 29.79 -16.55 -2.77
CA ASN A 11 31.04 -16.48 -3.51
C ASN A 11 30.81 -16.63 -5.02
N SER A 12 31.85 -16.38 -5.82
CA SER A 12 31.81 -16.42 -7.28
C SER A 12 31.62 -17.83 -7.88
N ASP A 13 31.81 -18.87 -7.08
CA ASP A 13 31.67 -20.30 -7.41
C ASP A 13 30.29 -20.89 -7.04
N PHE A 14 29.35 -20.05 -6.57
CA PHE A 14 28.00 -20.50 -6.23
C PHE A 14 27.20 -20.94 -7.47
N ASP A 15 26.63 -22.14 -7.40
CA ASP A 15 25.78 -22.67 -8.47
C ASP A 15 24.35 -22.12 -8.39
N PHE A 16 23.97 -21.35 -9.40
CA PHE A 16 22.62 -20.79 -9.56
C PHE A 16 21.63 -21.74 -10.23
N GLN A 17 22.03 -22.98 -10.54
CA GLN A 17 21.23 -24.03 -11.20
C GLN A 17 20.99 -25.25 -10.27
N ASP A 18 20.57 -25.00 -9.03
CA ASP A 18 20.17 -26.05 -8.08
C ASP A 18 19.08 -26.96 -8.68
N PRO A 19 19.33 -28.28 -8.84
CA PRO A 19 18.44 -29.21 -9.52
C PRO A 19 17.06 -29.34 -8.86
N ASN A 20 16.91 -29.00 -7.58
CA ASN A 20 15.60 -28.97 -6.90
C ASN A 20 14.65 -27.94 -7.53
N CYS A 21 15.18 -26.90 -8.19
CA CYS A 21 14.41 -25.86 -8.89
C CYS A 21 14.49 -25.94 -10.42
N ALA A 22 14.98 -27.06 -10.98
CA ALA A 22 15.08 -27.25 -12.43
C ALA A 22 13.72 -27.29 -13.15
N GLN A 23 12.67 -27.74 -12.46
CA GLN A 23 11.35 -27.90 -13.06
C GLN A 23 10.78 -26.54 -13.51
N GLY A 24 10.48 -26.42 -14.80
CA GLY A 24 9.93 -25.19 -15.37
C GLY A 24 10.89 -23.99 -15.37
N GLU A 25 12.21 -24.25 -15.32
CA GLU A 25 13.27 -23.23 -15.29
C GLU A 25 13.18 -22.27 -14.08
N MET A 26 12.57 -22.73 -12.99
CA MET A 26 12.30 -21.95 -11.78
C MET A 26 13.52 -21.76 -10.86
N TRP A 27 14.74 -21.82 -11.41
CA TRP A 27 16.03 -21.73 -10.70
C TRP A 27 16.10 -20.60 -9.67
N SER A 28 15.47 -19.45 -9.98
CA SER A 28 15.38 -18.29 -9.08
C SER A 28 14.72 -18.57 -7.72
N VAL A 29 13.96 -19.66 -7.59
CA VAL A 29 13.37 -20.15 -6.33
C VAL A 29 14.43 -20.79 -5.42
N CYS A 30 15.53 -21.34 -5.95
CA CYS A 30 16.61 -21.92 -5.12
C CYS A 30 17.78 -20.94 -4.88
N TRP A 31 17.79 -19.78 -5.56
CA TRP A 31 18.83 -18.76 -5.35
C TRP A 31 18.93 -18.31 -3.87
N PRO A 32 20.09 -17.81 -3.42
CA PRO A 32 20.32 -17.42 -2.02
C PRO A 32 19.71 -16.04 -1.75
N THR A 33 18.39 -15.92 -1.85
CA THR A 33 17.63 -14.66 -1.73
C THR A 33 16.24 -14.91 -1.16
N ILE A 34 15.74 -14.02 -0.31
CA ILE A 34 14.39 -14.12 0.28
C ILE A 34 13.32 -13.28 -0.45
N ALA A 35 13.74 -12.41 -1.38
CA ALA A 35 12.91 -11.44 -2.09
C ALA A 35 12.00 -10.58 -1.17
N PRO A 36 12.58 -9.64 -0.39
CA PRO A 36 11.81 -8.66 0.37
C PRO A 36 10.89 -7.82 -0.53
N SER A 37 9.68 -7.51 -0.04
CA SER A 37 8.67 -6.73 -0.79
C SER A 37 8.27 -5.42 -0.15
N SER A 38 8.27 -5.34 1.18
CA SER A 38 7.96 -4.13 1.95
C SER A 38 8.75 -4.12 3.25
N PHE A 39 9.03 -2.92 3.74
CA PHE A 39 9.65 -2.64 5.04
C PHE A 39 8.84 -1.56 5.73
N GLU A 40 8.39 -1.85 6.95
CA GLU A 40 7.68 -0.88 7.79
C GLU A 40 8.42 -0.73 9.12
N HIS A 41 8.80 0.51 9.50
CA HIS A 41 9.39 0.75 10.80
C HIS A 41 8.29 0.88 11.86
N TYR A 42 8.19 -0.09 12.77
CA TYR A 42 7.09 -0.23 13.72
C TYR A 42 6.85 1.01 14.60
N GLY A 43 7.89 1.54 15.26
CA GLY A 43 7.73 2.75 16.09
C GLY A 43 7.26 3.98 15.31
N ALA A 44 7.88 4.24 14.15
CA ALA A 44 7.52 5.35 13.27
C ALA A 44 6.11 5.22 12.67
N SER A 45 5.68 4.02 12.25
CA SER A 45 4.33 3.85 11.70
C SER A 45 3.26 4.00 12.77
N ARG A 46 3.50 3.50 14.00
CA ARG A 46 2.64 3.76 15.16
C ARG A 46 2.54 5.24 15.52
N ALA A 47 3.65 5.97 15.50
CA ALA A 47 3.65 7.41 15.72
C ALA A 47 2.84 8.15 14.63
N ALA A 48 3.04 7.79 13.36
CA ALA A 48 2.30 8.37 12.23
C ALA A 48 0.79 8.05 12.27
N ALA A 49 0.42 6.86 12.77
CA ALA A 49 -0.98 6.44 12.92
C ALA A 49 -1.70 7.05 14.14
N ASN A 50 -1.02 7.84 14.98
CA ASN A 50 -1.50 8.28 16.30
C ASN A 50 -1.98 7.10 17.16
N ALA A 51 -1.19 6.01 17.20
CA ALA A 51 -1.57 4.77 17.85
C ALA A 51 -1.86 4.97 19.36
N THR A 52 -2.97 4.41 19.84
CA THR A 52 -3.52 4.69 21.18
C THR A 52 -3.13 3.67 22.26
N GLY A 53 -2.64 2.48 21.86
CA GLY A 53 -2.20 1.43 22.77
C GLY A 53 -0.74 1.58 23.22
N THR A 54 -0.27 0.65 24.06
CA THR A 54 1.17 0.53 24.40
C THR A 54 1.97 -0.08 23.24
N GLY A 55 1.36 -0.98 22.46
CA GLY A 55 2.00 -1.77 21.42
C GLY A 55 2.76 -2.99 21.96
N LEU A 56 3.55 -3.61 21.09
CA LEU A 56 4.36 -4.78 21.33
C LEU A 56 5.69 -4.38 22.00
N PRO A 57 5.97 -4.81 23.25
CA PRO A 57 7.19 -4.43 23.95
C PRO A 57 8.45 -4.92 23.24
N GLY A 58 9.44 -4.03 23.06
CA GLY A 58 10.73 -4.35 22.44
C GLY A 58 10.72 -4.37 20.91
N TRP A 59 9.68 -3.81 20.28
CA TRP A 59 9.58 -3.64 18.82
C TRP A 59 9.77 -2.18 18.38
N GLU A 60 9.94 -1.25 19.32
CA GLU A 60 9.86 0.20 19.10
C GLU A 60 10.87 0.69 18.04
N ASN A 61 12.00 0.01 17.92
CA ASN A 61 13.08 0.28 16.98
C ASN A 61 13.34 -0.94 16.06
N SER A 62 12.27 -1.52 15.52
CA SER A 62 12.33 -2.67 14.62
C SER A 62 11.66 -2.38 13.28
N LEU A 63 12.25 -2.91 12.20
CA LEU A 63 11.59 -3.01 10.90
C LEU A 63 10.80 -4.32 10.84
N VAL A 64 9.60 -4.28 10.28
CA VAL A 64 8.87 -5.47 9.87
C VAL A 64 9.00 -5.60 8.36
N MET A 65 9.58 -6.71 7.92
CA MET A 65 9.93 -6.99 6.54
C MET A 65 9.09 -8.16 6.03
N THR A 66 8.33 -7.93 4.95
CA THR A 66 7.61 -8.99 4.26
C THR A 66 8.47 -9.59 3.14
N THR A 67 8.33 -10.89 2.90
CA THR A 67 9.07 -11.59 1.85
C THR A 67 8.15 -12.34 0.89
N LEU A 68 8.44 -12.23 -0.39
CA LEU A 68 7.75 -12.98 -1.43
C LEU A 68 8.19 -14.45 -1.37
N LYS A 69 9.48 -14.69 -1.60
CA LYS A 69 9.97 -16.02 -1.96
C LYS A 69 10.11 -16.96 -0.77
N ASP A 70 10.56 -16.43 0.36
CA ASP A 70 10.74 -17.19 1.59
C ASP A 70 9.44 -17.39 2.40
N GLY A 71 8.33 -16.80 1.94
CA GLY A 71 7.00 -17.01 2.52
C GLY A 71 6.89 -16.62 3.99
N ALA A 72 7.67 -15.62 4.41
CA ALA A 72 7.76 -15.21 5.80
C ALA A 72 7.60 -13.70 6.02
N VAL A 73 7.20 -13.35 7.24
CA VAL A 73 7.36 -12.00 7.78
C VAL A 73 8.46 -12.06 8.82
N TYR A 74 9.38 -11.09 8.74
CA TYR A 74 10.53 -10.96 9.63
C TYR A 74 10.38 -9.71 10.49
N ARG A 75 10.79 -9.81 11.77
CA ARG A 75 11.18 -8.66 12.57
C ARG A 75 12.69 -8.49 12.47
N VAL A 76 13.14 -7.28 12.12
CA VAL A 76 14.54 -6.88 12.03
C VAL A 76 14.76 -5.80 13.07
N ASP A 77 15.41 -6.16 14.16
CA ASP A 77 15.67 -5.26 15.29
C ASP A 77 16.88 -4.39 14.97
N LEU A 78 16.77 -3.07 15.17
CA LEU A 78 17.84 -2.12 14.91
C LEU A 78 18.59 -1.76 16.20
N THR A 79 19.86 -1.40 16.08
CA THR A 79 20.61 -0.77 17.16
C THR A 79 19.98 0.57 17.57
N PRO A 80 20.14 1.08 18.82
CA PRO A 80 19.45 2.27 19.30
C PRO A 80 19.65 3.58 18.49
N ASN A 81 20.66 3.63 17.62
CA ASN A 81 20.92 4.74 16.68
C ASN A 81 20.28 4.55 15.29
N GLY A 82 19.59 3.43 15.05
CA GLY A 82 18.94 3.08 13.78
C GLY A 82 19.89 2.76 12.62
N GLN A 83 21.20 2.60 12.86
CA GLN A 83 22.21 2.47 11.79
C GLN A 83 22.62 1.03 11.48
N GLU A 84 22.42 0.09 12.41
CA GLU A 84 22.86 -1.31 12.29
C GLU A 84 21.74 -2.26 12.71
N ILE A 85 21.86 -3.54 12.35
CA ILE A 85 20.92 -4.58 12.77
C ILE A 85 21.43 -5.23 14.05
N ALA A 86 20.59 -5.22 15.09
CA ALA A 86 20.81 -5.90 16.35
C ALA A 86 20.30 -7.36 16.34
N GLY A 87 19.28 -7.68 15.54
CA GLY A 87 18.70 -9.03 15.47
C GLY A 87 17.74 -9.23 14.30
N ILE A 88 17.52 -10.49 13.91
CA ILE A 88 16.60 -10.88 12.82
C ILE A 88 15.82 -12.11 13.29
N THR A 89 14.49 -12.03 13.27
CA THR A 89 13.58 -13.10 13.71
C THR A 89 12.49 -13.33 12.68
N LYS A 90 12.27 -14.56 12.20
CA LYS A 90 11.04 -14.92 11.47
C LYS A 90 9.88 -14.97 12.47
N ILE A 91 8.84 -14.18 12.23
CA ILE A 91 7.66 -14.08 13.12
C ILE A 91 6.42 -14.77 12.54
N ILE A 92 6.34 -14.91 11.21
CA ILE A 92 5.30 -15.65 10.48
C ILE A 92 6.00 -16.45 9.38
N VAL A 93 5.59 -17.70 9.17
CA VAL A 93 6.07 -18.57 8.07
C VAL A 93 4.87 -19.36 7.54
N GLU A 94 4.57 -19.21 6.24
CA GLU A 94 3.44 -19.86 5.56
C GLU A 94 3.81 -20.24 4.12
N GLU A 95 3.03 -21.13 3.49
CA GLU A 95 3.04 -21.34 2.03
C GLU A 95 2.34 -20.19 1.30
N ASN A 96 2.79 -18.99 1.58
CA ASN A 96 2.27 -17.75 1.05
C ASN A 96 3.44 -16.96 0.46
N ARG A 97 3.12 -15.87 -0.21
CA ARG A 97 4.08 -14.76 -0.38
C ARG A 97 3.59 -13.68 0.60
N PHE A 98 4.43 -12.88 1.20
CA PHE A 98 3.99 -11.68 1.92
C PHE A 98 4.42 -10.46 1.12
N ARG A 99 3.54 -9.47 1.02
CA ARG A 99 3.71 -8.32 0.10
C ARG A 99 3.82 -7.01 0.85
N ASP A 100 3.00 -6.85 1.87
CA ASP A 100 2.92 -5.65 2.70
C ASP A 100 2.38 -5.99 4.09
N THR A 101 2.55 -5.08 5.04
CA THR A 101 2.02 -5.19 6.41
C THR A 101 1.29 -3.91 6.80
N GLU A 102 0.40 -4.02 7.77
CA GLU A 102 -0.30 -2.91 8.42
C GLU A 102 -0.55 -3.30 9.89
N PHE A 103 -0.31 -2.37 10.82
CA PHE A 103 -0.60 -2.58 12.24
C PHE A 103 -1.97 -2.02 12.62
N SER A 104 -2.64 -2.68 13.57
CA SER A 104 -3.84 -2.14 14.21
C SER A 104 -3.55 -0.84 14.97
N ALA A 105 -4.57 -0.01 15.19
CA ALA A 105 -4.41 1.32 15.83
C ALA A 105 -3.93 1.25 17.30
N ASP A 106 -4.10 0.12 17.99
CA ASP A 106 -3.51 -0.14 19.30
C ASP A 106 -2.05 -0.64 19.21
N GLY A 107 -1.60 -1.05 18.02
CA GLY A 107 -0.28 -1.58 17.71
C GLY A 107 -0.05 -3.03 18.11
N THR A 108 -1.05 -3.75 18.62
CA THR A 108 -0.87 -5.11 19.19
C THR A 108 -1.00 -6.22 18.16
N SER A 109 -1.60 -5.95 17.00
CA SER A 109 -1.77 -6.92 15.92
C SER A 109 -1.27 -6.36 14.58
N SER A 110 -0.85 -7.26 13.70
CA SER A 110 -0.45 -6.96 12.33
C SER A 110 -1.29 -7.76 11.35
N SER A 111 -1.82 -7.11 10.31
CA SER A 111 -2.32 -7.79 9.13
C SER A 111 -1.25 -7.79 8.05
N SER A 112 -1.11 -8.89 7.31
CA SER A 112 -0.15 -9.01 6.22
C SER A 112 -0.87 -9.28 4.91
N ARG A 113 -0.65 -8.45 3.88
CA ARG A 113 -1.40 -8.53 2.64
C ARG A 113 -0.80 -9.57 1.68
N PRO A 114 -1.61 -10.49 1.13
CA PRO A 114 -1.19 -11.32 0.02
C PRO A 114 -1.50 -10.68 -1.36
N THR A 115 -0.54 -10.61 -2.33
CA THR A 115 -0.92 -10.59 -3.76
C THR A 115 -1.79 -11.82 -4.03
N PRO A 116 -2.80 -11.67 -4.89
CA PRO A 116 -3.51 -12.82 -5.43
C PRO A 116 -2.57 -13.85 -6.06
N PRO A 117 -3.01 -15.11 -6.19
CA PRO A 117 -2.33 -16.09 -7.03
C PRO A 117 -2.25 -15.58 -8.47
N VAL A 118 -1.16 -15.92 -9.16
CA VAL A 118 -1.03 -15.65 -10.60
C VAL A 118 -2.05 -16.53 -11.33
N ARG A 119 -3.18 -15.95 -11.71
CA ARG A 119 -4.09 -16.60 -12.66
C ARG A 119 -3.34 -16.76 -13.97
N SER A 120 -3.19 -18.00 -14.43
CA SER A 120 -2.71 -18.29 -15.79
C SER A 120 -3.48 -17.41 -16.77
N ALA A 121 -2.77 -16.61 -17.54
CA ALA A 121 -3.39 -15.76 -18.56
C ALA A 121 -3.82 -16.64 -19.74
N THR A 122 -4.95 -17.36 -19.59
CA THR A 122 -5.70 -17.84 -20.75
C THR A 122 -5.98 -16.60 -21.59
N ARG A 123 -5.31 -16.51 -22.73
CA ARG A 123 -5.38 -15.41 -23.70
C ARG A 123 -6.84 -15.21 -24.11
N ARG A 124 -7.58 -14.37 -23.39
CA ARG A 124 -8.82 -13.80 -23.90
C ARG A 124 -8.41 -12.87 -25.02
N GLU A 125 -8.77 -13.20 -26.25
CA GLU A 125 -8.58 -12.28 -27.36
C GLU A 125 -9.27 -10.96 -27.03
N HIS A 126 -8.48 -9.89 -27.03
CA HIS A 126 -9.04 -8.55 -26.91
C HIS A 126 -9.85 -8.27 -28.17
N PRO A 127 -11.13 -7.85 -28.07
CA PRO A 127 -11.80 -7.26 -29.21
C PRO A 127 -10.98 -6.03 -29.68
N PRO A 128 -10.93 -5.76 -30.99
CA PRO A 128 -10.06 -4.72 -31.53
C PRO A 128 -10.37 -3.35 -30.91
N PRO A 129 -9.35 -2.50 -30.69
CA PRO A 129 -9.52 -1.24 -29.98
C PRO A 129 -10.52 -0.34 -30.70
N THR A 130 -11.64 -0.05 -30.05
CA THR A 130 -12.64 0.87 -30.58
C THR A 130 -12.03 2.26 -30.67
N ARG A 131 -12.08 2.85 -31.87
CA ARG A 131 -11.41 4.12 -32.19
C ARG A 131 -12.01 5.28 -31.40
N TRP A 132 -11.34 5.69 -30.32
CA TRP A 132 -11.71 6.86 -29.53
C TRP A 132 -11.81 8.11 -30.42
N ARG A 133 -13.03 8.60 -30.66
CA ARG A 133 -13.23 9.93 -31.25
C ARG A 133 -13.03 10.97 -30.16
N THR A 134 -11.93 11.70 -30.24
CA THR A 134 -11.74 12.97 -29.51
C THR A 134 -12.81 13.97 -29.95
N ARG A 135 -13.93 14.02 -29.22
CA ARG A 135 -14.82 15.18 -29.25
C ARG A 135 -14.28 16.18 -28.24
N ALA A 136 -13.52 17.17 -28.73
CA ALA A 136 -13.16 18.32 -27.93
C ALA A 136 -14.45 18.95 -27.39
N ARG A 137 -14.61 18.96 -26.06
CA ARG A 137 -15.69 19.67 -25.38
C ARG A 137 -15.05 20.82 -24.62
N SER A 138 -15.37 22.03 -25.05
CA SER A 138 -14.96 23.26 -24.37
C SER A 138 -15.40 23.22 -22.90
N SER A 139 -14.55 23.75 -22.03
CA SER A 139 -14.80 23.90 -20.61
C SER A 139 -15.93 24.91 -20.37
N SER A 140 -17.05 24.44 -19.84
CA SER A 140 -18.12 25.29 -19.30
C SER A 140 -18.60 24.71 -17.98
N THR A 141 -18.25 25.38 -16.89
CA THR A 141 -18.75 25.11 -15.53
C THR A 141 -20.26 25.25 -15.46
N ALA A 142 -20.96 24.21 -14.99
CA ALA A 142 -22.30 24.34 -14.43
C ALA A 142 -22.56 23.18 -13.45
N CYS A 143 -23.08 23.51 -12.27
CA CYS A 143 -23.55 22.55 -11.27
C CYS A 143 -24.70 21.72 -11.86
N GLY A 144 -24.69 20.41 -11.66
CA GLY A 144 -25.72 19.52 -12.20
C GLY A 144 -27.03 19.63 -11.43
N THR A 145 -28.08 20.13 -12.08
CA THR A 145 -29.46 19.82 -11.72
C THR A 145 -29.82 18.44 -12.28
N GLU A 146 -30.22 17.52 -11.40
CA GLU A 146 -30.74 16.22 -11.76
C GLU A 146 -32.26 16.31 -11.98
N GLU A 147 -32.73 15.99 -13.20
CA GLU A 147 -34.17 15.78 -13.44
C GLU A 147 -34.36 14.76 -14.58
N GLY A 148 -35.12 13.68 -14.35
CA GLY A 148 -35.20 12.60 -15.34
C GLY A 148 -35.99 11.33 -14.98
N ARG A 149 -36.95 11.36 -14.05
CA ARG A 149 -37.91 10.25 -13.87
C ARG A 149 -39.33 10.79 -13.66
N PRO A 150 -40.35 10.30 -14.41
CA PRO A 150 -41.70 10.86 -14.35
C PRO A 150 -42.42 10.54 -13.03
N PRO A 151 -43.26 11.46 -12.50
CA PRO A 151 -43.90 11.32 -11.20
C PRO A 151 -45.26 10.57 -11.25
N PRO A 152 -45.62 9.80 -10.20
CA PRO A 152 -47.00 9.39 -9.93
C PRO A 152 -47.85 10.56 -9.38
N PRO A 153 -49.21 10.45 -9.37
CA PRO A 153 -50.11 11.61 -9.23
C PRO A 153 -50.12 12.30 -7.85
N ARG A 154 -50.46 13.60 -7.87
CA ARG A 154 -50.35 14.56 -6.75
C ARG A 154 -51.45 14.50 -5.68
N ALA A 155 -51.03 14.59 -4.41
CA ALA A 155 -51.65 15.31 -3.28
C ALA A 155 -50.59 15.40 -2.14
N VAL A 156 -50.43 16.41 -1.25
CA VAL A 156 -51.04 17.75 -1.01
C VAL A 156 -49.87 18.77 -0.80
N ARG A 157 -50.16 20.06 -0.51
CA ARG A 157 -49.18 21.15 -0.23
C ARG A 157 -48.71 21.23 1.24
N ARG A 158 -47.49 21.77 1.47
CA ARG A 158 -47.23 23.02 2.25
C ARG A 158 -45.75 23.50 2.16
N SER A 159 -45.56 24.80 1.83
CA SER A 159 -44.51 25.80 2.24
C SER A 159 -43.16 25.36 2.85
N SER A 160 -41.98 25.99 2.64
CA SER A 160 -41.53 27.21 1.89
C SER A 160 -39.97 27.23 1.77
N PRO A 161 -39.31 28.16 1.02
CA PRO A 161 -37.95 27.95 0.46
C PRO A 161 -36.82 28.96 0.87
N LEU A 162 -35.64 28.83 0.20
CA LEU A 162 -34.46 29.74 0.08
C LEU A 162 -33.28 29.50 1.06
N ALA A 163 -31.99 29.74 0.74
CA ALA A 163 -31.23 29.81 -0.53
C ALA A 163 -29.70 29.85 -0.23
N CYS A 164 -28.81 29.59 -1.21
CA CYS A 164 -27.35 29.74 -1.09
C CYS A 164 -26.77 30.79 -2.07
N ALA A 165 -25.87 31.67 -1.60
CA ALA A 165 -24.87 32.45 -2.37
C ALA A 165 -23.93 33.19 -1.37
N LEU A 166 -22.63 32.87 -1.25
CA LEU A 166 -21.45 33.25 -2.06
C LEU A 166 -20.72 34.55 -1.56
N PRO A 167 -19.40 34.72 -1.81
CA PRO A 167 -18.49 35.45 -0.91
C PRO A 167 -18.00 36.83 -1.42
N SER A 168 -17.38 37.60 -0.53
CA SER A 168 -16.66 38.86 -0.81
C SER A 168 -15.13 38.74 -0.58
N ARG A 169 -14.36 39.44 -1.42
CA ARG A 169 -12.89 39.62 -1.36
C ARG A 169 -12.54 40.98 -0.69
N PRO A 170 -11.29 41.48 -0.80
CA PRO A 170 -10.14 41.23 0.08
C PRO A 170 -9.83 42.44 0.99
N VAL A 171 -8.88 42.29 1.92
CA VAL A 171 -8.46 43.35 2.85
C VAL A 171 -7.26 44.15 2.29
N PRO A 172 -7.31 45.50 2.26
CA PRO A 172 -6.12 46.35 2.14
C PRO A 172 -5.52 46.68 3.53
N ALA A 173 -4.23 47.03 3.55
CA ALA A 173 -3.51 47.50 4.75
C ALA A 173 -3.48 49.04 4.86
N GLU A 174 -2.80 49.56 5.90
CA GLU A 174 -2.80 50.96 6.40
C GLU A 174 -4.03 51.30 7.29
N GLY A 175 -3.92 51.96 8.46
CA GLY A 175 -2.75 52.38 9.25
C GLY A 175 -3.07 53.57 10.18
N ILE A 176 -3.15 53.37 11.51
CA ILE A 176 -3.33 54.36 12.62
C ILE A 176 -2.84 53.63 13.91
N ASP A 177 -2.15 54.19 14.92
CA ASP A 177 -1.63 55.55 15.24
C ASP A 177 -0.13 55.40 15.62
#